data_AF-A0A2X3KY49-F1
#
_entry.id   AF-A0A2X3KY49-F1
#
_cell.length_a   1.000
_cell.length_b   1.000
_cell.length_c   1.000
_cell.angle_alpha   90.00
_cell.angle_beta   90.00
_cell.angle_gamma   90.00
#
_symmetry.space_group_name_H-M   'P 1'
#
loop_
_entity.id
_entity.type
_entity.pdbx_description
1 polymer ?
#
loop_
_entity_poly.entity_id
_entity_poly.type
_entity_poly.pdbx_seq_one_letter_code
_entity_poly.pdbx_strand_id
1 'polypeptide(L)'
;MTRNDYVNLLALLLPPVSYNPNGTRLRAELQADARLLALAEQTVSDLLSAIDPLTATNTLPDWERVYALIPGENDTLQQRRDRVMAALAETGGLSRAYFINLAAAMGVHHHY
;
A
#
# COMPACT_ATOMS: atom_id res chain seq x y z
N MET A 1 11.60 -3.15 -3.77
CA MET A 1 13.08 -3.29 -3.88
C MET A 1 13.71 -1.91 -3.76
N THR A 2 14.97 -1.81 -3.34
CA THR A 2 15.71 -0.54 -3.31
C THR A 2 16.37 -0.25 -4.66
N ARG A 3 16.81 1.00 -4.88
CA ARG A 3 17.62 1.36 -6.06
C ARG A 3 18.83 0.45 -6.22
N ASN A 4 19.52 0.11 -5.14
CA ASN A 4 20.73 -0.73 -5.21
C ASN A 4 20.39 -2.16 -5.64
N ASP A 5 19.24 -2.69 -5.22
CA ASP A 5 18.76 -4.00 -5.66
C ASP A 5 18.53 -4.01 -7.18
N TYR A 6 17.91 -2.94 -7.70
CA TYR A 6 17.74 -2.78 -9.15
C TYR A 6 19.06 -2.62 -9.91
N VAL A 7 20.04 -1.87 -9.38
CA VAL A 7 21.37 -1.78 -10.01
C VAL A 7 22.01 -3.15 -10.12
N ASN A 8 21.95 -3.95 -9.05
CA ASN A 8 22.52 -5.29 -9.04
C ASN A 8 21.80 -6.21 -10.03
N LEU A 9 20.47 -6.15 -10.10
CA LEU A 9 19.67 -6.98 -10.98
C LEU A 9 19.90 -6.61 -12.45
N LEU A 10 19.90 -5.32 -12.80
CA LEU A 10 20.21 -4.87 -14.15
C LEU A 10 21.63 -5.25 -14.57
N ALA A 11 22.61 -5.19 -13.65
CA ALA A 11 23.97 -5.65 -13.93
C ALA A 11 24.05 -7.16 -14.25
N LEU A 12 23.23 -7.99 -13.58
CA LEU A 12 23.14 -9.43 -13.85
C LEU A 12 22.55 -9.76 -15.23
N LEU A 13 21.75 -8.86 -15.80
CA LEU A 13 21.14 -9.04 -17.12
C LEU A 13 22.09 -8.65 -18.27
N LEU A 14 23.24 -8.04 -17.98
CA LEU A 14 24.21 -7.66 -19.00
C LEU A 14 24.95 -8.90 -19.53
N PRO A 15 25.19 -8.98 -20.86
CA PRO A 15 26.07 -9.99 -21.42
C PRO A 15 27.47 -9.92 -20.79
N PRO A 16 28.02 -11.04 -20.29
CA PRO A 16 29.20 -11.04 -19.43
C PRO A 16 30.51 -10.61 -20.13
N VAL A 17 30.55 -10.63 -21.46
CA VAL A 17 31.76 -10.34 -22.25
C VAL A 17 31.68 -9.02 -23.03
N SER A 18 30.50 -8.42 -23.14
CA SER A 18 30.28 -7.24 -23.98
C SER A 18 30.45 -5.91 -23.25
N TYR A 19 30.42 -5.93 -21.91
CA TYR A 19 30.44 -4.73 -21.09
C TYR A 19 31.55 -4.80 -20.04
N ASN A 20 32.24 -3.68 -19.82
CA ASN A 20 33.17 -3.55 -18.71
C ASN A 20 32.39 -3.38 -17.39
N PRO A 21 32.39 -4.36 -16.47
CA PRO A 21 31.61 -4.30 -15.23
C PRO A 21 32.04 -3.15 -14.28
N ASN A 22 33.25 -2.60 -14.48
CA ASN A 22 33.78 -1.47 -13.72
C ASN A 22 33.69 -0.13 -14.49
N GLY A 23 33.02 -0.11 -15.65
CA GLY A 23 32.86 1.11 -16.45
C GLY A 23 32.02 2.17 -15.73
N THR A 24 32.59 3.34 -15.48
CA THR A 24 31.91 4.44 -14.76
C THR A 24 30.63 4.89 -15.47
N ARG A 25 30.66 4.97 -16.81
CA ARG A 25 29.48 5.35 -17.62
C ARG A 25 28.36 4.32 -17.52
N LEU A 26 28.69 3.04 -17.67
CA LEU A 26 27.74 1.95 -17.54
C LEU A 26 27.09 1.96 -16.14
N ARG A 27 27.88 2.16 -15.09
CA ARG A 27 27.32 2.29 -13.74
C ARG A 27 26.39 3.49 -13.58
N ALA A 28 26.70 4.62 -14.20
CA ALA A 28 25.83 5.79 -14.16
C ALA A 28 24.49 5.53 -14.88
N GLU A 29 24.52 4.84 -16.03
CA GLU A 29 23.33 4.42 -16.78
C GLU A 29 22.47 3.45 -15.95
N LEU A 30 23.07 2.38 -15.40
CA LEU A 30 22.36 1.44 -14.51
C LEU A 30 21.74 2.13 -13.28
N GLN A 31 22.42 3.13 -12.71
CA GLN A 31 21.89 3.91 -11.59
C GLN A 31 20.74 4.84 -12.01
N ALA A 32 20.72 5.32 -13.24
CA ALA A 32 19.62 6.13 -13.76
C ALA A 32 18.39 5.26 -14.03
N ASP A 33 18.57 4.08 -14.61
CA ASP A 33 17.47 3.15 -14.87
C ASP A 33 16.89 2.58 -13.57
N ALA A 34 17.76 2.17 -12.64
CA ALA A 34 17.36 1.69 -11.32
C ALA A 34 16.58 2.74 -10.52
N ARG A 35 16.83 4.03 -10.75
CA ARG A 35 16.03 5.12 -10.14
C ARG A 35 14.60 5.09 -10.61
N LEU A 36 14.40 4.99 -11.92
CA LEU A 36 13.08 5.01 -12.53
C LEU A 36 12.29 3.77 -12.15
N LEU A 37 12.93 2.59 -12.12
CA LEU A 37 12.29 1.34 -11.71
C LEU A 37 11.88 1.36 -10.23
N ALA A 38 12.76 1.80 -9.33
CA ALA A 38 12.43 1.93 -7.92
C ALA A 38 11.28 2.93 -7.68
N LEU A 39 11.28 4.05 -8.42
CA LEU A 39 10.19 5.02 -8.36
C LEU A 39 8.87 4.43 -8.87
N ALA A 40 8.91 3.68 -9.99
CA ALA A 40 7.73 3.02 -10.54
C ALA A 40 7.16 1.98 -9.57
N GLU A 41 8.02 1.14 -8.97
CA GLU A 41 7.60 0.16 -7.96
C GLU A 41 6.95 0.85 -6.75
N GLN A 42 7.55 1.92 -6.24
CA GLN A 42 6.97 2.70 -5.14
C GLN A 42 5.62 3.30 -5.53
N THR A 43 5.52 3.88 -6.73
CA THR A 43 4.28 4.47 -7.23
C THR A 43 3.16 3.44 -7.34
N VAL A 44 3.46 2.23 -7.81
CA VAL A 44 2.50 1.12 -7.86
C VAL A 44 2.11 0.69 -6.46
N SER A 45 3.06 0.56 -5.53
CA SER A 45 2.76 0.21 -4.14
C SER A 45 1.86 1.26 -3.48
N ASP A 46 2.12 2.54 -3.72
CA ASP A 46 1.31 3.63 -3.20
C ASP A 46 -0.10 3.58 -3.79
N LEU A 47 -0.22 3.36 -5.11
CA LEU A 47 -1.51 3.21 -5.78
C LEU A 47 -2.31 2.01 -5.26
N LEU A 48 -1.66 0.86 -5.07
CA LEU A 48 -2.30 -0.32 -4.49
C LEU A 48 -2.77 -0.08 -3.07
N SER A 49 -1.98 0.65 -2.26
CA SER A 49 -2.42 1.06 -0.93
C SER A 49 -3.59 2.03 -0.98
N ALA A 50 -3.69 2.83 -2.04
CA ALA A 50 -4.71 3.86 -2.15
C ALA A 50 -6.11 3.30 -2.42
N ILE A 51 -6.21 2.20 -3.18
CA ILE A 51 -7.49 1.62 -3.62
C ILE A 51 -8.16 0.73 -2.57
N ASP A 52 -7.42 0.26 -1.56
CA ASP A 52 -7.96 -0.55 -0.46
C ASP A 52 -7.91 0.25 0.85
N PRO A 53 -9.06 0.65 1.41
CA PRO A 53 -9.09 1.42 2.66
C PRO A 53 -8.46 0.71 3.86
N LEU A 54 -8.32 -0.63 3.85
CA LEU A 54 -7.63 -1.37 4.89
C LEU A 54 -6.10 -1.10 4.88
N THR A 55 -5.54 -0.79 3.71
CA THR A 55 -4.11 -0.53 3.53
C THR A 55 -3.78 0.94 3.28
N ALA A 56 -4.79 1.78 3.03
CA ALA A 56 -4.65 3.21 2.81
C ALA A 56 -3.93 3.92 3.97
N THR A 57 -2.88 4.66 3.64
CA THR A 57 -2.16 5.53 4.58
C THR A 57 -2.40 6.99 4.19
N ASN A 58 -1.71 7.46 3.16
CA ASN A 58 -1.74 8.83 2.68
C ASN A 58 -3.10 9.22 2.08
N THR A 59 -3.83 8.26 1.53
CA THR A 59 -5.16 8.47 0.92
C THR A 59 -6.32 8.18 1.88
N LEU A 60 -6.04 7.76 3.12
CA LEU A 60 -7.09 7.53 4.12
C LEU A 60 -7.99 8.77 4.35
N PRO A 61 -7.49 10.02 4.35
CA PRO A 61 -8.33 11.21 4.43
C PRO A 61 -9.35 11.34 3.30
N ASP A 62 -9.04 10.87 2.09
CA ASP A 62 -9.98 10.90 0.98
C ASP A 62 -11.12 9.91 1.17
N TRP A 63 -10.82 8.73 1.71
CA TRP A 63 -11.83 7.74 2.10
C TRP A 63 -12.74 8.27 3.21
N GLU A 64 -12.17 8.86 4.25
CA GLU A 64 -12.93 9.50 5.34
C GLU A 64 -13.85 10.59 4.81
N ARG A 65 -13.36 11.44 3.89
CA ARG A 65 -14.17 12.46 3.23
C ARG A 65 -15.33 11.88 2.43
N VAL A 66 -15.11 10.80 1.66
CA VAL A 66 -16.15 10.14 0.86
C VAL A 66 -17.27 9.58 1.74
N TYR A 67 -16.92 9.03 2.91
CA TYR A 67 -17.88 8.50 3.88
C TYR A 67 -18.33 9.50 4.94
N ALA A 68 -17.98 10.78 4.80
CA ALA A 68 -18.29 11.85 5.76
C ALA A 68 -17.86 11.53 7.21
N LEU A 69 -16.72 10.84 7.38
CA LEU A 69 -16.12 10.51 8.66
C LEU A 69 -15.13 11.60 9.09
N ILE A 70 -15.11 11.90 10.39
CA ILE A 70 -14.14 12.81 11.00
C ILE A 70 -13.28 12.00 11.97
N PRO A 71 -11.95 11.93 11.78
CA PRO A 71 -11.07 11.28 12.74
C PRO A 71 -11.05 12.08 14.05
N GLY A 72 -11.10 11.38 15.18
CA GLY A 72 -10.86 11.94 16.49
C GLY A 72 -9.38 12.22 16.71
N GLU A 73 -9.08 13.15 17.62
CA GLU A 73 -7.72 13.68 17.85
C GLU A 73 -6.70 12.61 18.26
N ASN A 74 -7.15 11.55 18.93
CA ASN A 74 -6.30 10.49 19.46
C ASN A 74 -6.46 9.15 18.71
N ASP A 75 -7.13 9.15 17.56
CA ASP A 75 -7.35 7.91 16.83
C ASP A 75 -6.06 7.43 16.16
N THR A 76 -5.74 6.15 16.41
CA THR A 76 -4.69 5.47 15.67
C THR A 76 -5.08 5.30 14.20
N LEU A 77 -4.07 5.13 13.33
CA LEU A 77 -4.30 4.84 11.91
C LEU A 77 -5.22 3.63 11.70
N GLN A 78 -5.08 2.59 12.52
CA GLN A 78 -5.91 1.39 12.42
C GLN A 78 -7.37 1.68 12.77
N GLN A 79 -7.64 2.40 13.87
CA GLN A 79 -9.00 2.78 14.27
C GLN A 79 -9.70 3.67 13.22
N ARG A 80 -8.93 4.47 12.48
CA ARG A 80 -9.46 5.26 11.36
C ARG A 80 -9.86 4.37 10.18
N ARG A 81 -9.00 3.43 9.80
CA ARG A 81 -9.29 2.43 8.75
C ARG A 81 -10.50 1.57 9.09
N ASP A 82 -10.60 1.09 10.34
CA ASP A 82 -11.71 0.24 10.77
C ASP A 82 -13.07 0.95 10.64
N ARG A 83 -13.14 2.26 10.91
CA ARG A 83 -14.36 3.06 10.70
C ARG A 83 -14.70 3.26 9.23
N VAL A 84 -13.71 3.49 8.37
CA VAL A 84 -13.93 3.54 6.92
C VAL A 84 -14.46 2.19 6.42
N MET A 85 -13.89 1.08 6.89
CA MET A 85 -14.35 -0.26 6.55
C MET A 85 -15.79 -0.52 7.02
N ALA A 86 -16.16 -0.05 8.22
CA ALA A 86 -17.53 -0.13 8.72
C ALA A 86 -18.51 0.67 7.84
N ALA A 87 -18.18 1.93 7.50
CA ALA A 87 -19.00 2.77 6.65
C ALA A 87 -19.17 2.20 5.23
N LEU A 88 -18.10 1.64 4.65
CA LEU A 88 -18.12 0.95 3.36
C LEU A 88 -19.05 -0.28 3.39
N ALA A 89 -19.02 -1.08 4.46
CA ALA A 89 -19.89 -2.24 4.60
C ALA A 89 -21.38 -1.86 4.78
N GLU A 90 -21.65 -0.73 5.45
CA GLU A 90 -23.00 -0.18 5.61
C GLU A 90 -23.59 0.32 4.28
N THR A 91 -22.77 0.95 3.43
CA THR A 91 -23.19 1.43 2.10
C THR A 91 -23.22 0.33 1.03
N GLY A 92 -22.37 -0.69 1.15
CA GLY A 92 -22.29 -1.83 0.23
C GLY A 92 -23.34 -2.93 0.46
N GLY A 93 -24.10 -2.86 1.56
CA GLY A 93 -25.22 -3.77 1.86
C GLY A 93 -24.84 -5.01 2.68
N LEU A 94 -25.04 -4.93 4.00
CA LEU A 94 -25.54 -5.99 4.90
C LEU A 94 -25.08 -7.44 4.63
N SER A 95 -23.77 -7.74 4.65
CA SER A 95 -23.34 -9.14 4.71
C SER A 95 -23.49 -9.70 6.13
N ARG A 96 -23.99 -10.95 6.27
CA ARG A 96 -24.09 -11.64 7.57
C ARG A 96 -22.74 -11.68 8.30
N ALA A 97 -21.65 -11.86 7.55
CA ALA A 97 -20.30 -11.88 8.08
C ALA A 97 -19.89 -10.51 8.70
N TYR A 98 -20.30 -9.39 8.09
CA TYR A 98 -20.08 -8.07 8.66
C TYR A 98 -20.75 -7.92 10.02
N PHE A 99 -22.04 -8.29 10.17
CA PHE A 99 -22.72 -8.18 11.46
C PHE A 99 -22.18 -9.11 12.53
N ILE A 100 -21.74 -10.32 12.17
CA ILE A 100 -21.07 -11.23 13.11
C ILE A 100 -19.75 -10.61 13.60
N ASN A 101 -18.95 -10.05 12.69
CA ASN A 101 -17.67 -9.43 13.04
C ASN A 101 -17.86 -8.13 13.83
N LEU A 102 -18.86 -7.32 13.48
CA LEU A 102 -19.23 -6.10 14.18
C LEU A 102 -19.74 -6.41 15.60
N ALA A 103 -20.62 -7.41 15.75
CA ALA A 103 -21.10 -7.86 17.06
C ALA A 103 -19.95 -8.39 17.95
N ALA A 104 -19.02 -9.15 17.35
CA ALA A 104 -17.82 -9.63 18.05
C ALA A 104 -16.90 -8.47 18.48
N ALA A 105 -16.69 -7.47 17.63
CA ALA A 105 -15.86 -6.29 17.93
C ALA A 105 -16.48 -5.38 19.01
N MET A 106 -17.81 -5.34 19.12
CA MET A 106 -18.54 -4.59 20.15
C MET A 106 -18.75 -5.37 21.47
N GLY A 107 -18.17 -6.58 21.59
CA GLY A 107 -18.24 -7.39 22.82
C GLY A 107 -19.55 -8.15 23.03
N VAL A 108 -20.40 -8.26 22.01
CA VAL A 108 -21.64 -9.03 22.06
C VAL A 108 -21.34 -10.46 21.58
N HIS A 109 -20.98 -11.35 22.51
CA HIS A 109 -20.87 -12.78 22.19
C HIS A 109 -22.26 -13.35 21.92
N HIS A 110 -22.46 -13.89 20.71
CA HIS A 110 -23.64 -14.70 20.38
C HIS A 110 -23.70 -15.91 21.30
N HIS A 111 -24.61 -15.87 22.28
CA HIS A 111 -25.15 -17.08 22.88
C HIS A 111 -26.35 -17.55 22.05
N TYR A 112 -26.32 -18.86 21.74
CA TYR A 112 -27.26 -19.71 20.99
C TYR A 112 -27.03 -19.83 19.48
#